data_AF-A0A2D7PKX4-F1
#
_entry.id   AF-A0A2D7PKX4-F1
#
_cell.length_a   1.000
_cell.length_b   1.000
_cell.length_c   1.000
_cell.angle_alpha   90.00
_cell.angle_beta   90.00
_cell.angle_gamma   90.00
#
_symmetry.space_group_name_H-M   'P 1'
#
loop_
_entity.id
_entity.type
_entity.pdbx_description
1 polymer ?
#
loop_
_entity_poly.entity_id
_entity_poly.type
_entity_poly.pdbx_seq_one_letter_code
_entity_poly.pdbx_strand_id
1 'polypeptide(L)'
;MFNESVTTETAHDDPRKLSALIARASALAQEHGVKSVLAGLICESGDLVFPEYIQFLQSALRVEDGIYRMTQERAVIYLADVDPTQAESVLDRLAGDFHERFPSLRRPQFQLRLFEVGPESDEIRMKDVLTHIFAARTLH
;
A
#
# COMPACT_ATOMS: atom_id res chain seq x y z
N MET A 1 -13.22 -20.30 29.50
CA MET A 1 -11.80 -20.11 29.13
C MET A 1 -11.77 -20.15 27.61
N PHE A 2 -11.96 -18.99 26.97
CA PHE A 2 -12.00 -18.90 25.51
C PHE A 2 -10.56 -18.83 25.02
N ASN A 3 -10.09 -19.93 24.45
CA ASN A 3 -8.84 -19.94 23.69
C ASN A 3 -9.20 -19.50 22.26
N GLU A 4 -9.29 -18.19 22.05
CA GLU A 4 -9.20 -17.65 20.69
C GLU A 4 -7.76 -17.81 20.26
N SER A 5 -7.51 -18.94 19.60
CA SER A 5 -6.39 -19.05 18.66
C SER A 5 -6.63 -17.99 17.60
N VAL A 6 -6.03 -16.81 17.78
CA VAL A 6 -5.85 -15.83 16.71
C VAL A 6 -4.92 -16.51 15.72
N THR A 7 -5.51 -17.27 14.82
CA THR A 7 -4.86 -17.71 13.60
C THR A 7 -4.49 -16.41 12.91
N THR A 8 -3.23 -16.00 13.02
CA THR A 8 -2.59 -15.07 12.09
C THR A 8 -2.69 -15.72 10.72
N GLU A 9 -3.84 -15.58 10.08
CA GLU A 9 -3.99 -15.87 8.67
C GLU A 9 -3.01 -14.94 7.97
N THR A 10 -1.93 -15.54 7.49
CA THR A 10 -1.10 -15.05 6.39
C THR A 10 -1.95 -15.02 5.11
N ALA A 11 -3.10 -14.35 5.17
CA ALA A 11 -3.98 -14.15 4.04
C ALA A 11 -3.37 -13.05 3.18
N HIS A 12 -2.62 -13.48 2.17
CA HIS A 12 -2.38 -12.63 1.01
C HIS A 12 -3.73 -12.34 0.35
N ASP A 13 -3.91 -11.11 -0.12
CA ASP A 13 -5.15 -10.70 -0.74
C ASP A 13 -5.33 -11.41 -2.10
N ASP A 14 -6.59 -11.66 -2.49
CA ASP A 14 -6.91 -12.18 -3.83
C ASP A 14 -6.41 -11.21 -4.91
N PRO A 15 -5.66 -11.66 -5.94
CA PRO A 15 -5.18 -10.81 -7.04
C PRO A 15 -6.27 -9.94 -7.70
N ARG A 16 -7.54 -10.37 -7.67
CA ARG A 16 -8.69 -9.59 -8.14
C ARG A 16 -8.85 -8.26 -7.40
N LYS A 17 -8.45 -8.21 -6.13
CA LYS A 17 -8.46 -6.98 -5.31
C LYS A 17 -7.49 -5.95 -5.89
N LEU A 18 -6.28 -6.35 -6.28
CA LEU A 18 -5.33 -5.44 -6.91
C LEU A 18 -5.88 -4.92 -8.25
N SER A 19 -6.47 -5.79 -9.06
CA SER A 19 -7.12 -5.36 -10.31
C SER A 19 -8.26 -4.37 -10.06
N ALA A 20 -9.05 -4.56 -9.01
CA ALA A 20 -10.12 -3.64 -8.63
C ALA A 20 -9.58 -2.28 -8.14
N LEU A 21 -8.48 -2.26 -7.38
CA LEU A 21 -7.83 -1.01 -6.96
C LEU A 21 -7.31 -0.21 -8.16
N ILE A 22 -6.67 -0.89 -9.12
CA ILE A 22 -6.18 -0.25 -10.34
C ILE A 22 -7.35 0.29 -11.18
N ALA A 23 -8.41 -0.50 -11.34
CA ALA A 23 -9.61 -0.07 -12.06
C ALA A 23 -10.24 1.17 -11.42
N ARG A 24 -10.28 1.23 -10.07
CA ARG A 24 -10.76 2.39 -9.33
C ARG A 24 -9.88 3.63 -9.54
N ALA A 25 -8.55 3.47 -9.52
CA ALA A 25 -7.61 4.54 -9.81
C ALA A 25 -7.83 5.13 -11.21
N SER A 26 -7.94 4.25 -12.22
CA SER A 26 -8.21 4.64 -13.60
C SER A 26 -9.57 5.33 -13.74
N ALA A 27 -10.61 4.82 -13.08
CA ALA A 27 -11.95 5.43 -13.11
C ALA A 27 -11.94 6.84 -12.50
N LEU A 28 -11.31 7.05 -11.34
CA LEU A 28 -11.18 8.38 -10.75
C LEU A 28 -10.43 9.36 -11.66
N ALA A 29 -9.34 8.89 -12.27
CA ALA A 29 -8.56 9.70 -13.21
C ALA A 29 -9.38 10.10 -14.44
N GLN A 30 -10.08 9.16 -15.06
CA GLN A 30 -10.81 9.40 -16.31
C GLN A 30 -12.15 10.12 -16.12
N GLU A 31 -12.92 9.73 -15.11
CA GLU A 31 -14.28 10.25 -14.90
C GLU A 31 -14.29 11.59 -14.15
N HIS A 32 -13.33 11.79 -13.25
CA HIS A 32 -13.30 12.95 -12.37
C HIS A 32 -12.09 13.87 -12.57
N GLY A 33 -11.11 13.47 -13.38
CA GLY A 33 -9.90 14.27 -13.60
C GLY A 33 -8.98 14.33 -12.36
N VAL A 34 -9.14 13.38 -11.44
CA VAL A 34 -8.48 13.36 -10.13
C VAL A 34 -7.30 12.41 -10.14
N LYS A 35 -6.17 12.84 -9.56
CA LYS A 35 -4.98 11.99 -9.43
C LYS A 35 -5.13 10.99 -8.29
N SER A 36 -4.58 9.80 -8.49
CA SER A 36 -4.46 8.77 -7.46
C SER A 36 -3.05 8.19 -7.46
N VAL A 37 -2.65 7.58 -6.34
CA VAL A 37 -1.31 6.98 -6.21
C VAL A 37 -1.42 5.53 -5.79
N LEU A 38 -0.66 4.67 -6.47
CA LEU A 38 -0.37 3.31 -6.04
C LEU A 38 1.02 3.28 -5.41
N ALA A 39 1.08 3.13 -4.10
CA ALA A 39 2.29 3.10 -3.30
C ALA A 39 2.67 1.67 -2.95
N GLY A 40 3.81 1.18 -3.45
CA GLY A 40 4.37 -0.06 -2.95
C GLY A 40 5.22 0.13 -1.73
N LEU A 41 4.99 -0.75 -0.77
CA LEU A 41 5.77 -0.90 0.43
C LEU A 41 6.51 -2.23 0.37
N ILE A 42 7.82 -2.19 0.58
CA ILE A 42 8.70 -3.37 0.60
C ILE A 42 9.52 -3.32 1.88
N CYS A 43 9.37 -4.30 2.77
CA CYS A 43 10.22 -4.44 3.94
C CYS A 43 11.29 -5.52 3.76
N GLU A 44 12.20 -5.61 4.73
CA GLU A 44 13.16 -6.70 4.81
C GLU A 44 12.49 -8.01 5.21
N SER A 45 13.01 -9.13 4.71
CA SER A 45 12.54 -10.46 5.09
C SER A 45 12.69 -10.70 6.59
N GLY A 46 11.61 -11.17 7.22
CA GLY A 46 11.57 -11.41 8.66
C GLY A 46 11.23 -10.18 9.51
N ASP A 47 10.87 -9.04 8.91
CA ASP A 47 10.33 -7.91 9.68
C ASP A 47 8.95 -8.27 10.27
N LEU A 48 8.89 -8.32 11.60
CA LEU A 48 7.67 -8.60 12.35
C LEU A 48 6.80 -7.36 12.58
N VAL A 49 7.37 -6.15 12.44
CA VAL A 49 6.63 -4.90 12.59
C VAL A 49 5.80 -4.62 11.34
N PHE A 50 6.30 -4.99 10.16
CA PHE A 50 5.63 -4.71 8.90
C PHE A 50 4.20 -5.30 8.81
N PRO A 51 3.95 -6.57 9.15
CA PRO A 51 2.59 -7.12 9.27
C PRO A 51 1.65 -6.29 10.15
N GLU A 52 2.12 -5.89 11.34
CA GLU A 52 1.35 -5.09 12.30
C GLU A 52 1.06 -3.70 11.74
N TYR A 53 2.04 -3.10 11.05
CA TYR A 53 1.88 -1.82 10.37
C TYR A 53 0.83 -1.91 9.25
N ILE A 54 0.87 -2.95 8.40
CA ILE A 54 -0.14 -3.15 7.36
C ILE A 54 -1.54 -3.31 7.96
N GLN A 55 -1.68 -4.05 9.05
CA GLN A 55 -2.95 -4.17 9.76
C GLN A 55 -3.42 -2.84 10.36
N PHE A 56 -2.52 -2.06 10.93
CA PHE A 56 -2.82 -0.71 11.39
C PHE A 56 -3.34 0.17 10.24
N LEU A 57 -2.67 0.16 9.09
CA LEU A 57 -3.07 0.94 7.92
C LEU A 57 -4.48 0.58 7.43
N GLN A 58 -4.88 -0.70 7.49
CA GLN A 58 -6.25 -1.10 7.13
C GLN A 58 -7.31 -0.37 7.96
N SER A 59 -7.00 0.00 9.20
CA SER A 59 -7.90 0.75 10.08
C SER A 59 -7.75 2.27 9.99
N ALA A 60 -6.62 2.77 9.50
CA ALA A 60 -6.27 4.19 9.52
C ALA A 60 -6.51 4.91 8.18
N LEU A 61 -6.62 4.15 7.09
CA LEU A 61 -6.90 4.67 5.75
C LEU A 61 -8.36 5.11 5.60
N ARG A 62 -8.60 6.01 4.64
CA ARG A 62 -9.97 6.43 4.29
C ARG A 62 -10.71 5.28 3.62
N VAL A 63 -12.03 5.36 3.61
CA VAL A 63 -12.89 4.38 2.91
C VAL A 63 -12.63 4.32 1.40
N GLU A 64 -12.09 5.40 0.84
CA GLU A 64 -11.75 5.50 -0.58
C GLU A 64 -10.41 4.86 -0.91
N ASP A 65 -9.50 4.84 0.05
CA ASP A 65 -8.18 4.23 -0.06
C ASP A 65 -8.29 2.70 0.04
N GLY A 66 -7.21 1.99 -0.30
CA GLY A 66 -7.20 0.54 -0.26
C GLY A 66 -5.82 -0.04 -0.02
N ILE A 67 -5.80 -1.27 0.48
CA ILE A 67 -4.56 -2.04 0.68
C ILE A 67 -4.70 -3.38 -0.02
N TYR A 68 -3.67 -3.74 -0.74
CA TYR A 68 -3.45 -5.07 -1.28
C TYR A 68 -2.19 -5.66 -0.68
N ARG A 69 -2.35 -6.67 0.18
CA ARG A 69 -1.25 -7.42 0.77
C ARG A 69 -0.79 -8.51 -0.20
N MET A 70 0.40 -8.35 -0.74
CA MET A 70 0.94 -9.25 -1.76
C MET A 70 1.75 -10.40 -1.14
N THR A 71 2.69 -10.08 -0.25
CA THR A 71 3.45 -11.08 0.53
C THR A 71 3.52 -10.64 1.99
N GLN A 72 4.28 -11.37 2.82
CA GLN A 72 4.53 -10.92 4.19
C GLN A 72 5.35 -9.63 4.22
N GLU A 73 6.17 -9.39 3.20
CA GLU A 73 7.10 -8.26 3.09
C GLU A 73 6.67 -7.19 2.09
N ARG A 74 5.58 -7.42 1.36
CA ARG A 74 5.16 -6.56 0.24
C ARG A 74 3.68 -6.24 0.29
N ALA A 75 3.37 -4.96 0.16
CA ALA A 75 2.00 -4.48 0.01
C ALA A 75 1.92 -3.35 -1.01
N VAL A 76 0.75 -3.18 -1.62
CA VAL A 76 0.39 -2.03 -2.43
C VAL A 76 -0.70 -1.27 -1.71
N ILE A 77 -0.52 0.03 -1.53
CA ILE A 77 -1.52 0.95 -0.98
C ILE A 77 -2.02 1.82 -2.12
N TYR A 78 -3.33 1.84 -2.29
CA TYR A 78 -4.02 2.77 -3.15
C TYR A 78 -4.46 3.97 -2.30
N LEU A 79 -4.04 5.16 -2.71
CA LEU A 79 -4.48 6.42 -2.12
C LEU A 79 -5.22 7.22 -3.19
N ALA A 80 -6.48 7.55 -2.89
CA ALA A 80 -7.35 8.31 -3.79
C ALA A 80 -7.16 9.82 -3.58
N ASP A 81 -7.33 10.60 -4.65
CA ASP A 81 -7.29 12.08 -4.60
C ASP A 81 -6.01 12.64 -3.98
N VAL A 82 -4.87 12.09 -4.40
CA VAL A 82 -3.54 12.55 -3.96
C VAL A 82 -2.53 12.51 -5.10
N ASP A 83 -1.54 13.39 -5.01
CA ASP A 83 -0.32 13.31 -5.80
C ASP A 83 0.79 12.53 -5.04
N PRO A 84 1.92 12.19 -5.68
CA PRO A 84 3.00 11.46 -5.04
C PRO A 84 3.55 12.12 -3.77
N THR A 85 3.71 13.45 -3.76
CA THR A 85 4.25 14.18 -2.59
C THR A 85 3.27 14.11 -1.40
N GLN A 86 1.98 14.21 -1.67
CA GLN A 86 0.94 14.03 -0.67
C GLN A 86 0.89 12.59 -0.17
N ALA A 87 1.01 11.60 -1.07
CA ALA A 87 1.08 10.19 -0.71
C ALA A 87 2.26 9.88 0.24
N GLU A 88 3.46 10.40 -0.03
CA GLU A 88 4.61 10.27 0.88
C GLU A 88 4.30 10.86 2.25
N SER A 89 3.73 12.08 2.27
CA SER A 89 3.39 12.78 3.51
C SER A 89 2.34 12.02 4.33
N VAL A 90 1.33 11.42 3.67
CA VAL A 90 0.32 10.59 4.32
C VAL A 90 0.96 9.34 4.93
N LEU A 91 1.81 8.64 4.19
CA LEU A 91 2.45 7.41 4.66
C LEU A 91 3.48 7.66 5.77
N ASP A 92 4.25 8.74 5.69
CA ASP A 92 5.20 9.13 6.75
C ASP A 92 4.46 9.50 8.05
N ARG A 93 3.37 10.25 7.93
CA ARG A 93 2.49 10.58 9.06
C ARG A 93 1.90 9.32 9.68
N LEU A 94 1.37 8.39 8.88
CA LEU A 94 0.81 7.13 9.37
C LEU A 94 1.88 6.25 10.04
N ALA A 95 3.11 6.24 9.55
CA ALA A 95 4.23 5.56 10.21
C ALA A 95 4.58 6.22 11.57
N GLY A 96 4.44 7.55 11.67
CA GLY A 96 4.54 8.28 12.93
C GLY A 96 3.43 7.91 13.91
N ASP A 97 2.17 8.01 13.48
CA ASP A 97 0.98 7.66 14.26
C ASP A 97 1.06 6.21 14.79
N PHE A 98 1.55 5.28 13.97
CA PHE A 98 1.80 3.90 14.39
C PHE A 98 2.82 3.81 15.52
N HIS A 99 3.96 4.51 15.39
CA HIS A 99 5.01 4.48 16.41
C HIS A 99 4.55 5.11 17.73
N GLU A 100 3.74 6.17 17.68
CA GLU A 100 3.14 6.79 18.87
C GLU A 100 2.14 5.85 19.57
N ARG A 101 1.33 5.12 18.79
CA ARG A 101 0.35 4.16 19.33
C ARG A 101 1.00 2.88 19.87
N PHE A 102 2.10 2.45 19.26
CA PHE A 102 2.81 1.23 19.62
C PHE A 102 4.28 1.53 19.93
N PRO A 103 4.59 2.26 21.02
CA PRO A 103 5.96 2.71 21.32
C PRO A 103 6.91 1.55 21.65
N SER A 104 6.38 0.38 22.01
CA SER A 104 7.17 -0.86 22.19
C SER A 104 7.63 -1.48 20.88
N LEU A 105 6.99 -1.13 19.75
CA LEU A 105 7.40 -1.54 18.42
C LEU A 105 8.35 -0.50 17.81
N ARG A 106 9.30 -0.98 17.02
CA ARG A 106 10.17 -0.10 16.23
C ARG A 106 9.32 0.64 15.20
N ARG A 107 9.77 1.83 14.78
CA ARG A 107 9.17 2.51 13.62
C ARG A 107 9.28 1.59 12.39
N PRO A 108 8.19 1.40 11.62
CA PRO A 108 8.21 0.51 10.46
C PRO A 108 9.26 0.98 9.45
N GLN A 109 10.07 0.03 8.97
CA GLN A 109 11.09 0.29 7.95
C GLN A 109 10.68 -0.38 6.65
N PHE A 110 10.52 0.42 5.60
CA PHE A 110 10.16 -0.07 4.29
C PHE A 110 10.73 0.84 3.21
N GLN A 111 10.97 0.27 2.04
CA GLN A 111 11.19 1.02 0.81
C GLN A 111 9.83 1.41 0.24
N LEU A 112 9.69 2.69 -0.12
CA LEU A 112 8.51 3.24 -0.75
C LEU A 112 8.77 3.47 -2.23
N ARG A 113 7.85 3.02 -3.08
CA ARG A 113 7.80 3.39 -4.51
C ARG A 113 6.41 3.79 -4.89
N LEU A 114 6.29 4.88 -5.64
CA LEU A 114 5.01 5.48 -6.00
C LEU A 114 4.78 5.40 -7.49
N PHE A 115 3.57 5.06 -7.87
CA PHE A 115 3.08 5.10 -9.23
C PHE A 115 1.88 6.06 -9.28
N GLU A 116 2.05 7.21 -9.92
CA GLU A 116 0.97 8.18 -10.12
C GLU A 116 0.04 7.69 -11.23
N VAL A 117 -1.27 7.81 -10.98
CA VAL A 117 -2.36 7.59 -11.92
C VAL A 117 -3.05 8.93 -12.11
N GLY A 118 -2.91 9.52 -13.29
CA GLY A 118 -3.51 10.82 -13.63
C GLY A 118 -4.46 10.72 -14.83
N PRO A 119 -5.22 11.80 -15.11
CA PRO A 119 -6.15 11.84 -16.25
C PRO A 119 -5.47 11.65 -17.62
N GLU A 120 -4.19 12.03 -17.72
CA GLU A 120 -3.37 11.87 -18.92
C GLU A 120 -2.69 10.49 -19.00
N SER A 121 -2.94 9.60 -18.04
CA SER A 121 -2.36 8.25 -18.05
C SER A 121 -3.10 7.35 -19.04
N ASP A 122 -2.34 6.70 -19.92
CA ASP A 122 -2.83 5.60 -20.77
C ASP A 122 -3.42 4.46 -19.92
N GLU A 123 -4.11 3.50 -20.56
CA GLU A 123 -4.67 2.32 -19.89
C GLU A 123 -3.65 1.64 -18.97
N ILE A 124 -3.89 1.72 -17.65
CA ILE A 124 -2.96 1.21 -16.64
C ILE A 124 -3.10 -0.31 -16.53
N ARG A 125 -2.02 -1.02 -16.86
CA ARG A 125 -1.97 -2.48 -16.71
C ARG A 125 -1.32 -2.85 -15.38
N MET A 126 -1.88 -3.87 -14.73
CA MET A 126 -1.35 -4.40 -13.46
C MET A 126 0.13 -4.79 -13.54
N LYS A 127 0.58 -5.34 -14.66
CA LYS A 127 1.99 -5.70 -14.86
C LYS A 127 2.89 -4.48 -14.80
N ASP A 128 2.48 -3.36 -15.37
CA ASP A 128 3.30 -2.15 -15.44
C ASP A 128 3.41 -1.50 -14.06
N VAL A 129 2.30 -1.46 -13.31
CA VAL A 129 2.27 -1.04 -11.90
C VAL A 129 3.22 -1.89 -11.06
N LEU A 130 3.06 -3.23 -11.09
CA LEU A 130 3.87 -4.13 -10.28
C LEU A 130 5.35 -4.08 -10.67
N THR A 131 5.66 -3.91 -11.96
CA THR A 131 7.03 -3.77 -12.43
C THR A 131 7.62 -2.44 -11.94
N HIS A 132 6.89 -1.33 -12.05
CA HIS A 132 7.36 -0.03 -11.57
C HIS A 132 7.62 -0.03 -10.05
N ILE A 133 6.70 -0.64 -9.31
CA ILE A 133 6.72 -0.63 -7.86
C ILE A 133 7.76 -1.61 -7.29
N PHE A 134 7.87 -2.82 -7.85
CA PHE A 134 8.66 -3.92 -7.27
C PHE A 134 9.86 -4.36 -8.11
N ALA A 135 10.15 -3.73 -9.26
CA ALA A 135 11.37 -4.06 -9.98
C ALA A 135 12.59 -3.87 -9.06
N ALA A 136 13.42 -4.91 -9.02
CA ALA A 136 14.73 -4.79 -8.41
C ALA A 136 15.45 -3.62 -9.08
N ARG A 137 16.13 -2.77 -8.29
CA ARG A 137 17.11 -1.84 -8.85
C ARG A 137 18.05 -2.70 -9.68
N THR A 138 17.94 -2.65 -11.01
CA THR A 138 19.01 -3.09 -11.89
C THR A 138 20.16 -2.16 -11.59
N LEU A 139 21.09 -2.64 -10.75
CA LEU A 139 22.42 -2.08 -10.63
C LEU A 139 23.04 -2.16 -12.02
N HIS A 140 23.08 -1.02 -12.71
CA HIS A 140 23.98 -0.81 -13.84
C HIS A 140 25.26 -0.17 -13.31
#